data_AF-W1QJT2-F1
#
_entry.id   AF-W1QJT2-F1
#
_cell.length_a   1.000
_cell.length_b   1.000
_cell.length_c   1.000
_cell.angle_alpha   90.00
_cell.angle_beta   90.00
_cell.angle_gamma   90.00
#
_symmetry.space_group_name_H-M   'P 1'
#
loop_
_entity.id
_entity.type
_entity.pdbx_description
1 polymer ?
#
loop_
_entity_poly.entity_id
_entity_poly.type
_entity_poly.pdbx_seq_one_letter_code
_entity_poly.pdbx_strand_id
1 'polypeptide(L)'
;MSALNASMNLGAGSEIAIDVDEADMSILDENLKLTDELTATLSAKLHRVSTSSALAIKSINPLMVKINRLKVQQRNFQNIFKLVENIKDYAQEISSLDKSMSTFSGLNSVSQITSFCNIVDKYQGIQHELESRNLSDFEGLRKGLDSSLRDADVTLKFEFINKLKTLSKRLKSNGNKYGKEEDDIIVQLKLMYDFMKRSRAKNMLDTLIKERADYNLSTLRALNLDLPTLVKDQTYYYDGDKNQRYFVNYSKMLQSLLYGEPHFLSKFFDDFNDINQLLFEIFSPSLENFVNQFNNFSSFVEIHQSSYSSMYFEIDHGLSLILSAFRRLNLIIPRQISELESESLTHCQSVFSGSFKYIDQRYSDMVVGDNVNETLNNTFMSLISRISKMCQFQEYQLKIISTMKNGSWLPASKPPGFQEVRMGSNDPTFLLSVFYGDLIEYNFFQLERKYKPKMNEEDLGVFLLFNLDGLQNLLDNSGRLKQVLGHTGLQRLDRMKKKAMEKATAEWTKMTTKLMQASTRQGDTFNLTSKELGKLIDEFNKNFEENFKKMQHKKLPAFFKKQLNQDINKMLVPAYRVFYTNFTSSGSSKSVVKHFKYDINGLQKKIADLG
;
A
#
# COMPACT_ATOMS: atom_id res chain seq x y z
N MET A 1 -48.81 19.63 143.87
CA MET A 1 -49.81 20.40 144.63
C MET A 1 -51.14 20.20 143.90
N SER A 2 -51.98 19.23 144.23
CA SER A 2 -52.91 19.20 145.39
C SER A 2 -53.76 20.48 145.48
N ALA A 3 -55.09 20.49 145.57
CA ALA A 3 -56.11 19.45 145.55
C ALA A 3 -57.49 20.13 145.72
N LEU A 4 -58.57 19.39 145.39
CA LEU A 4 -59.90 19.37 146.05
C LEU A 4 -60.83 20.61 145.82
N ASN A 5 -62.16 20.50 145.70
CA ASN A 5 -63.09 19.44 146.09
C ASN A 5 -64.51 19.61 145.46
N ALA A 6 -65.22 18.47 145.27
CA ALA A 6 -66.65 18.16 145.54
C ALA A 6 -67.80 19.14 145.15
N SER A 7 -69.05 18.78 144.83
CA SER A 7 -69.84 17.55 144.61
C SER A 7 -71.32 17.97 144.35
N MET A 8 -72.11 17.21 143.55
CA MET A 8 -73.60 17.00 143.53
C MET A 8 -74.56 18.22 143.70
N ASN A 9 -75.68 18.39 142.97
CA ASN A 9 -76.88 17.54 142.89
C ASN A 9 -77.97 18.18 141.97
N LEU A 10 -79.01 17.42 141.62
CA LEU A 10 -80.13 17.64 140.67
C LEU A 10 -81.17 18.77 140.97
N GLY A 11 -81.87 19.27 139.92
CA GLY A 11 -83.33 19.55 139.96
C GLY A 11 -83.93 20.84 139.31
N ALA A 12 -84.71 20.64 138.23
CA ALA A 12 -86.00 21.27 137.80
C ALA A 12 -86.19 22.77 137.36
N GLY A 13 -86.55 22.98 136.08
CA GLY A 13 -87.87 23.47 135.58
C GLY A 13 -88.25 24.98 135.48
N SER A 14 -88.46 25.50 134.25
CA SER A 14 -89.70 26.20 133.73
C SER A 14 -89.43 27.12 132.50
N GLU A 15 -90.36 27.13 131.52
CA GLU A 15 -90.39 27.91 130.26
C GLU A 15 -91.16 29.25 130.38
N ILE A 16 -90.81 30.30 129.58
CA ILE A 16 -91.72 31.24 128.84
C ILE A 16 -90.99 31.82 127.57
N ALA A 17 -91.76 32.09 126.50
CA ALA A 17 -91.50 32.35 125.06
C ALA A 17 -90.77 33.65 124.57
N ILE A 18 -90.30 33.64 123.30
CA ILE A 18 -89.67 34.78 122.55
C ILE A 18 -90.19 34.86 121.08
N ASP A 19 -90.24 36.08 120.53
CA ASP A 19 -90.80 36.57 119.26
C ASP A 19 -89.93 36.28 118.00
N VAL A 20 -90.54 36.11 116.82
CA VAL A 20 -89.98 35.39 115.64
C VAL A 20 -89.37 36.31 114.57
N ASP A 21 -89.84 37.55 114.41
CA ASP A 21 -89.41 38.43 113.31
C ASP A 21 -87.99 39.00 113.50
N GLU A 22 -87.54 39.15 114.75
CA GLU A 22 -86.18 39.58 115.08
C GLU A 22 -85.14 38.47 114.83
N ALA A 23 -85.56 37.20 114.98
CA ALA A 23 -84.72 36.05 114.65
C ALA A 23 -84.47 35.96 113.14
N ASP A 24 -85.49 36.15 112.31
CA ASP A 24 -85.34 36.07 110.84
C ASP A 24 -84.47 37.20 110.27
N MET A 25 -84.58 38.43 110.80
CA MET A 25 -83.73 39.54 110.39
C MET A 25 -82.27 39.35 110.82
N SER A 26 -82.04 38.75 111.99
CA SER A 26 -80.70 38.38 112.47
C SER A 26 -80.09 37.26 111.63
N ILE A 27 -80.88 36.24 111.27
CA ILE A 27 -80.45 35.14 110.39
C ILE A 27 -80.13 35.65 108.98
N LEU A 28 -80.86 36.65 108.48
CA LEU A 28 -80.58 37.23 107.16
C LEU A 28 -79.28 38.05 107.14
N ASP A 29 -79.02 38.86 108.19
CA ASP A 29 -77.77 39.63 108.32
C ASP A 29 -76.56 38.70 108.54
N GLU A 30 -76.75 37.61 109.30
CA GLU A 30 -75.75 36.56 109.47
C GLU A 30 -75.46 35.83 108.15
N ASN A 31 -76.49 35.49 107.38
CA ASN A 31 -76.34 34.88 106.04
C ASN A 31 -75.70 35.84 105.03
N LEU A 32 -76.01 37.13 105.07
CA LEU A 32 -75.37 38.15 104.22
C LEU A 32 -73.90 38.32 104.58
N LYS A 33 -73.55 38.38 105.86
CA LYS A 33 -72.15 38.37 106.31
C LYS A 33 -71.41 37.10 105.90
N LEU A 34 -72.04 35.94 106.06
CA LEU A 34 -71.50 34.65 105.60
C LEU A 34 -71.28 34.64 104.10
N THR A 35 -72.20 35.23 103.33
CA THR A 35 -72.09 35.32 101.87
C THR A 35 -70.97 36.28 101.47
N ASP A 36 -70.86 37.46 102.07
CA ASP A 36 -69.76 38.40 101.82
C ASP A 36 -68.40 37.80 102.21
N GLU A 37 -68.34 37.09 103.32
CA GLU A 37 -67.13 36.38 103.77
C GLU A 37 -66.78 35.22 102.82
N LEU A 38 -67.77 34.47 102.34
CA LEU A 38 -67.57 33.47 101.28
C LEU A 38 -67.10 34.12 99.98
N THR A 39 -67.65 35.26 99.59
CA THR A 39 -67.32 35.94 98.34
C THR A 39 -65.92 36.56 98.39
N ALA A 40 -65.53 37.10 99.54
CA ALA A 40 -64.18 37.56 99.82
C ALA A 40 -63.19 36.38 99.82
N THR A 41 -63.57 35.26 100.45
CA THR A 41 -62.74 34.04 100.47
C THR A 41 -62.62 33.42 99.08
N LEU A 42 -63.69 33.41 98.29
CA LEU A 42 -63.71 32.90 96.92
C LEU A 42 -62.85 33.81 96.02
N SER A 43 -62.97 35.12 96.15
CA SER A 43 -62.15 36.09 95.43
C SER A 43 -60.68 35.96 95.80
N ALA A 44 -60.35 35.78 97.09
CA ALA A 44 -58.99 35.52 97.54
C ALA A 44 -58.44 34.19 97.00
N LYS A 45 -59.25 33.12 97.01
CA LYS A 45 -58.86 31.81 96.43
C LYS A 45 -58.70 31.89 94.92
N LEU A 46 -59.60 32.54 94.19
CA LEU A 46 -59.51 32.75 92.75
C LEU A 46 -58.30 33.61 92.38
N HIS A 47 -58.02 34.66 93.15
CA HIS A 47 -56.85 35.49 92.92
C HIS A 47 -55.56 34.71 93.20
N ARG A 48 -55.54 33.86 94.23
CA ARG A 48 -54.43 32.96 94.54
C ARG A 48 -54.22 31.88 93.48
N VAL A 49 -55.30 31.31 92.92
CA VAL A 49 -55.26 30.36 91.80
C VAL A 49 -54.80 31.05 90.52
N SER A 50 -55.29 32.26 90.23
CA SER A 50 -54.90 33.04 89.06
C SER A 50 -53.42 33.46 89.11
N THR A 51 -52.95 33.91 90.27
CA THR A 51 -51.53 34.26 90.46
C THR A 51 -50.63 33.03 90.43
N SER A 52 -51.05 31.91 91.04
CA SER A 52 -50.35 30.63 90.95
C SER A 52 -50.31 30.10 89.50
N SER A 53 -51.40 30.20 88.76
CA SER A 53 -51.49 29.82 87.35
C SER A 53 -50.63 30.71 86.45
N ALA A 54 -50.65 32.03 86.67
CA ALA A 54 -49.78 32.96 85.94
C ALA A 54 -48.28 32.71 86.22
N LEU A 55 -47.91 32.41 87.48
CA LEU A 55 -46.55 32.00 87.84
C LEU A 55 -46.18 30.66 87.22
N ALA A 56 -47.08 29.67 87.21
CA ALA A 56 -46.87 28.38 86.56
C ALA A 56 -46.69 28.55 85.06
N ILE A 57 -47.52 29.35 84.38
CA ILE A 57 -47.37 29.66 82.95
C ILE A 57 -46.04 30.36 82.69
N LYS A 58 -45.67 31.36 83.49
CA LYS A 58 -44.38 32.08 83.35
C LYS A 58 -43.18 31.15 83.55
N SER A 59 -43.34 30.09 84.34
CA SER A 59 -42.30 29.08 84.61
C SER A 59 -42.27 27.96 83.56
N ILE A 60 -43.43 27.47 83.12
CA ILE A 60 -43.59 26.32 82.22
C ILE A 60 -43.37 26.71 80.77
N ASN A 61 -43.82 27.88 80.33
CA ASN A 61 -43.70 28.28 78.92
C ASN A 61 -42.24 28.30 78.41
N PRO A 62 -41.25 28.88 79.13
CA PRO A 62 -39.85 28.77 78.73
C PRO A 62 -39.30 27.34 78.78
N LEU A 63 -39.82 26.48 79.67
CA LEU A 63 -39.47 25.04 79.67
C LEU A 63 -40.05 24.32 78.44
N MET A 64 -41.29 24.61 78.04
CA MET A 64 -41.93 24.09 76.82
C MET A 64 -41.17 24.52 75.56
N VAL A 65 -40.73 25.78 75.48
CA VAL A 65 -39.89 26.26 74.38
C VAL A 65 -38.53 25.54 74.36
N LYS A 66 -37.89 25.34 75.51
CA LYS A 66 -36.66 24.53 75.60
C LYS A 66 -36.89 23.07 75.21
N ILE A 67 -37.99 22.45 75.64
CA ILE A 67 -38.34 21.07 75.28
C ILE A 67 -38.60 20.94 73.79
N ASN A 68 -39.32 21.88 73.17
CA ASN A 68 -39.55 21.86 71.72
C ASN A 68 -38.24 22.07 70.96
N ARG A 69 -37.38 22.98 71.42
CA ARG A 69 -36.03 23.15 70.84
C ARG A 69 -35.19 21.87 70.97
N LEU A 70 -35.25 21.21 72.13
CA LEU A 70 -34.58 19.92 72.36
C LEU A 70 -35.15 18.80 71.49
N LYS A 71 -36.48 18.73 71.30
CA LYS A 71 -37.12 17.77 70.39
C LYS A 71 -36.68 17.99 68.95
N VAL A 72 -36.62 19.24 68.50
CA VAL A 72 -36.11 19.59 67.16
C VAL A 72 -34.63 19.21 67.04
N GLN A 73 -33.81 19.54 68.05
CA GLN A 73 -32.39 19.15 68.06
C GLN A 73 -32.20 17.64 68.09
N GLN A 74 -32.95 16.90 68.90
CA GLN A 74 -32.90 15.44 68.96
C GLN A 74 -33.28 14.81 67.61
N ARG A 75 -34.34 15.33 66.95
CA ARG A 75 -34.75 14.87 65.62
C ARG A 75 -33.68 15.18 64.57
N ASN A 76 -33.05 16.36 64.64
CA ASN A 76 -31.94 16.72 63.76
C ASN A 76 -30.71 15.85 64.00
N PHE A 77 -30.35 15.56 65.26
CA PHE A 77 -29.27 14.63 65.59
C PHE A 77 -29.55 13.23 65.08
N GLN A 78 -30.77 12.72 65.23
CA GLN A 78 -31.16 11.41 64.67
C GLN A 78 -31.04 11.38 63.15
N ASN A 79 -31.43 12.46 62.46
CA ASN A 79 -31.26 12.57 61.00
C ASN A 79 -29.78 12.63 60.61
N ILE A 80 -28.94 13.36 61.35
CA ILE A 80 -27.49 13.42 61.13
C ILE A 80 -26.85 12.04 61.38
N PHE A 81 -27.23 11.34 62.45
CA PHE A 81 -26.73 9.98 62.72
C PHE A 81 -27.05 9.02 61.58
N LYS A 82 -28.29 9.05 61.06
CA LYS A 82 -28.66 8.25 59.89
C LYS A 82 -27.87 8.63 58.63
N LEU A 83 -27.61 9.91 58.40
CA LEU A 83 -26.77 10.38 57.29
C LEU A 83 -25.33 9.86 57.42
N VAL A 84 -24.74 9.93 58.62
CA VAL A 84 -23.39 9.41 58.91
C VAL A 84 -23.32 7.90 58.76
N GLU A 85 -24.36 7.17 59.18
CA GLU A 85 -24.47 5.72 59.00
C GLU A 85 -24.51 5.35 57.52
N ASN A 86 -25.36 6.01 56.72
CA ASN A 86 -25.40 5.82 55.27
C ASN A 86 -24.04 6.10 54.60
N ILE A 87 -23.32 7.16 55.02
CA ILE A 87 -22.00 7.49 54.47
C ILE A 87 -20.96 6.42 54.83
N LYS A 88 -21.02 5.89 56.05
CA LYS A 88 -20.16 4.79 56.47
C LYS A 88 -20.43 3.54 55.64
N ASP A 89 -21.70 3.25 55.35
CA ASP A 89 -22.09 2.11 54.52
C ASP A 89 -21.57 2.27 53.08
N TYR A 90 -21.73 3.46 52.47
CA TYR A 90 -21.13 3.74 51.15
C TYR A 90 -19.60 3.66 51.18
N ALA A 91 -18.93 4.13 52.24
CA ALA A 91 -17.48 4.01 52.36
C ALA A 91 -17.02 2.56 52.49
N GLN A 92 -17.78 1.72 53.20
CA GLN A 92 -17.54 0.28 53.28
C GLN A 92 -17.78 -0.40 51.94
N GLU A 93 -18.83 -0.01 51.22
CA GLU A 93 -19.12 -0.52 49.88
C GLU A 93 -18.01 -0.16 48.90
N ILE A 94 -17.59 1.11 48.83
CA ILE A 94 -16.45 1.57 48.01
C ILE A 94 -15.18 0.78 48.35
N SER A 95 -14.86 0.61 49.65
CA SER A 95 -13.69 -0.17 50.06
C SER A 95 -13.79 -1.65 49.67
N SER A 96 -14.99 -2.24 49.68
CA SER A 96 -15.20 -3.61 49.21
C SER A 96 -15.04 -3.75 47.70
N LEU A 97 -15.48 -2.73 46.95
CA LEU A 97 -15.29 -2.65 45.50
C LEU A 97 -13.81 -2.45 45.16
N ASP A 98 -13.07 -1.61 45.91
CA ASP A 98 -11.62 -1.40 45.71
C ASP A 98 -10.83 -2.70 45.95
N LYS A 99 -11.21 -3.48 46.97
CA LYS A 99 -10.64 -4.81 47.21
C LYS A 99 -10.95 -5.77 46.06
N SER A 100 -12.17 -5.74 45.55
CA SER A 100 -12.56 -6.57 44.40
C SER A 100 -11.79 -6.15 43.14
N MET A 101 -11.58 -4.85 42.94
CA MET A 101 -10.83 -4.29 41.82
C MET A 101 -9.33 -4.62 41.89
N SER A 102 -8.73 -4.58 43.08
CA SER A 102 -7.32 -4.95 43.28
C SER A 102 -7.04 -6.45 43.12
N THR A 103 -8.08 -7.29 43.04
CA THR A 103 -7.94 -8.74 42.78
C THR A 103 -7.64 -9.04 41.30
N PHE A 104 -7.91 -8.10 40.39
CA PHE A 104 -7.61 -8.29 38.97
C PHE A 104 -6.12 -8.03 38.69
N SER A 105 -5.35 -9.09 38.46
CA SER A 105 -3.94 -9.00 38.04
C SER A 105 -3.77 -8.65 36.55
N GLY A 106 -4.87 -8.69 35.77
CA GLY A 106 -4.94 -8.33 34.36
C GLY A 106 -6.32 -8.65 33.77
N LEU A 107 -6.64 -8.06 32.61
CA LEU A 107 -7.95 -8.20 31.97
C LEU A 107 -7.88 -9.14 30.77
N ASN A 108 -7.62 -10.44 30.97
CA ASN A 108 -7.25 -11.37 29.89
C ASN A 108 -8.42 -12.07 29.19
N SER A 109 -9.61 -12.10 29.81
CA SER A 109 -10.81 -12.71 29.24
C SER A 109 -11.97 -11.73 29.15
N VAL A 110 -12.95 -12.04 28.29
CA VAL A 110 -14.22 -11.30 28.18
C VAL A 110 -14.95 -11.26 29.52
N SER A 111 -14.94 -12.35 30.29
CA SER A 111 -15.58 -12.41 31.61
C SER A 111 -14.92 -11.48 32.63
N GLN A 112 -13.58 -11.41 32.64
CA GLN A 112 -12.83 -10.51 33.52
C GLN A 112 -13.09 -9.05 33.18
N ILE A 113 -13.05 -8.68 31.89
CA ILE A 113 -13.34 -7.30 31.46
C ILE A 113 -14.78 -6.92 31.84
N THR A 114 -15.75 -7.80 31.58
CA THR A 114 -17.16 -7.54 31.94
C THR A 114 -17.33 -7.35 33.45
N SER A 115 -16.66 -8.19 34.25
CA SER A 115 -16.71 -8.10 35.71
C SER A 115 -16.08 -6.80 36.21
N PHE A 116 -14.98 -6.37 35.59
CA PHE A 116 -14.34 -5.09 35.88
C PHE A 116 -15.24 -3.91 35.51
N CYS A 117 -15.83 -3.92 34.31
CA CYS A 117 -16.80 -2.91 33.86
C CYS A 117 -18.00 -2.80 34.80
N ASN A 118 -18.54 -3.94 35.27
CA ASN A 118 -19.64 -3.95 36.24
C ASN A 118 -19.27 -3.30 37.58
N ILE A 119 -18.02 -3.43 38.04
CA ILE A 119 -17.53 -2.75 39.25
C ILE A 119 -17.46 -1.24 39.01
N VAL A 120 -17.00 -0.82 37.82
CA VAL A 120 -16.96 0.60 37.43
C VAL A 120 -18.37 1.19 37.34
N ASP A 121 -19.33 0.48 36.75
CA ASP A 121 -20.73 0.91 36.72
C ASP A 121 -21.33 1.04 38.13
N LYS A 122 -20.95 0.17 39.07
CA LYS A 122 -21.34 0.31 40.49
C LYS A 122 -20.75 1.56 41.13
N TYR A 123 -19.49 1.91 40.86
CA TYR A 123 -18.93 3.18 41.33
C TYR A 123 -19.71 4.38 40.77
N GLN A 124 -20.12 4.34 39.49
CA GLN A 124 -20.95 5.38 38.89
C GLN A 124 -22.36 5.44 39.50
N GLY A 125 -22.95 4.28 39.82
CA GLY A 125 -24.22 4.19 40.53
C GLY A 125 -24.15 4.86 41.90
N ILE A 126 -23.11 4.54 42.69
CA ILE A 126 -22.86 5.18 43.99
C ILE A 126 -22.68 6.69 43.82
N GLN A 127 -21.95 7.14 42.78
CA GLN A 127 -21.78 8.57 42.48
C GLN A 127 -23.13 9.26 42.26
N HIS A 128 -23.97 8.70 41.40
CA HIS A 128 -25.28 9.25 41.09
C HIS A 128 -26.22 9.23 42.30
N GLU A 129 -26.16 8.19 43.13
CA GLU A 129 -26.93 8.13 44.38
C GLU A 129 -26.51 9.20 45.38
N LEU A 130 -25.19 9.43 45.55
CA LEU A 130 -24.67 10.50 46.41
C LEU A 130 -25.10 11.89 45.94
N GLU A 131 -25.09 12.13 44.63
CA GLU A 131 -25.57 13.37 44.01
C GLU A 131 -27.08 13.55 44.20
N SER A 132 -27.88 12.51 43.96
CA SER A 132 -29.34 12.56 44.11
C SER A 132 -29.82 12.82 45.55
N ARG A 133 -29.04 12.41 46.55
CA ARG A 133 -29.35 12.59 47.97
C ARG A 133 -28.78 13.89 48.57
N ASN A 134 -28.20 14.77 47.75
CA ASN A 134 -27.48 15.97 48.19
C ASN A 134 -26.37 15.66 49.23
N LEU A 135 -25.74 14.49 49.12
CA LEU A 135 -24.60 14.08 49.94
C LEU A 135 -23.26 14.51 49.31
N SER A 136 -23.31 15.37 48.31
CA SER A 136 -22.17 15.89 47.54
C SER A 136 -21.17 16.71 48.36
N ASP A 137 -21.56 17.17 49.55
CA ASP A 137 -20.74 18.00 50.44
C ASP A 137 -19.66 17.20 51.18
N PHE A 138 -19.73 15.86 51.15
CA PHE A 138 -18.71 14.98 51.72
C PHE A 138 -17.51 14.82 50.76
N GLU A 139 -16.66 15.86 50.77
CA GLU A 139 -15.55 16.02 49.82
C GLU A 139 -14.56 14.83 49.83
N GLY A 140 -14.34 14.19 50.99
CA GLY A 140 -13.42 13.05 51.11
C GLY A 140 -13.90 11.79 50.39
N LEU A 141 -15.18 11.44 50.53
CA LEU A 141 -15.77 10.26 49.88
C LEU A 141 -15.86 10.46 48.37
N ARG A 142 -16.25 11.68 47.95
CA ARG A 142 -16.28 12.07 46.54
C ARG A 142 -14.89 12.04 45.90
N LYS A 143 -13.86 12.61 46.55
CA LYS A 143 -12.47 12.57 46.06
C LYS A 143 -11.96 11.14 45.94
N GLY A 144 -12.28 10.27 46.92
CA GLY A 144 -11.93 8.85 46.86
C GLY A 144 -12.58 8.15 45.67
N LEU A 145 -13.89 8.32 45.48
CA LEU A 145 -14.63 7.73 44.38
C LEU A 145 -14.14 8.24 43.01
N ASP A 146 -13.93 9.56 42.87
CA ASP A 146 -13.39 10.16 41.65
C ASP A 146 -11.96 9.66 41.36
N SER A 147 -11.15 9.39 42.40
CA SER A 147 -9.83 8.76 42.25
C SER A 147 -9.95 7.34 41.74
N SER A 148 -10.76 6.48 42.39
CA SER A 148 -10.95 5.09 41.96
C SER A 148 -11.49 5.00 40.52
N LEU A 149 -12.41 5.89 40.15
CA LEU A 149 -12.92 5.98 38.78
C LEU A 149 -11.85 6.42 37.78
N ARG A 150 -10.99 7.38 38.13
CA ARG A 150 -9.85 7.78 37.28
C ARG A 150 -8.84 6.65 37.13
N ASP A 151 -8.52 5.94 38.20
CA ASP A 151 -7.61 4.82 38.18
C ASP A 151 -8.16 3.68 37.31
N ALA A 152 -9.46 3.39 37.40
CA ALA A 152 -10.12 2.43 36.54
C ALA A 152 -10.07 2.82 35.05
N ASP A 153 -10.28 4.11 34.73
CA ASP A 153 -10.18 4.61 33.36
C ASP A 153 -8.75 4.49 32.81
N VAL A 154 -7.74 4.76 33.64
CA VAL A 154 -6.32 4.60 33.29
C VAL A 154 -5.99 3.14 33.06
N THR A 155 -6.44 2.23 33.93
CA THR A 155 -6.24 0.79 33.79
C THR A 155 -6.88 0.26 32.52
N LEU A 156 -8.13 0.63 32.22
CA LEU A 156 -8.80 0.23 30.98
C LEU A 156 -8.07 0.75 29.74
N LYS A 157 -7.61 2.01 29.75
CA LYS A 157 -6.83 2.56 28.63
C LYS A 157 -5.49 1.82 28.47
N PHE A 158 -4.81 1.51 29.56
CA PHE A 158 -3.54 0.77 29.55
C PHE A 158 -3.73 -0.66 28.99
N GLU A 159 -4.74 -1.38 29.48
CA GLU A 159 -5.07 -2.72 29.01
C GLU A 159 -5.51 -2.72 27.54
N PHE A 160 -6.23 -1.69 27.09
CA PHE A 160 -6.62 -1.52 25.69
C PHE A 160 -5.40 -1.40 24.77
N ILE A 161 -4.43 -0.56 25.15
CA ILE A 161 -3.15 -0.41 24.43
C ILE A 161 -2.37 -1.73 24.43
N ASN A 162 -2.29 -2.43 25.57
CA ASN A 162 -1.57 -3.71 25.66
C ASN A 162 -2.20 -4.79 24.77
N LYS A 163 -3.52 -4.84 24.68
CA LYS A 163 -4.23 -5.76 23.77
C LYS A 163 -4.01 -5.40 22.31
N LEU A 164 -4.04 -4.11 21.95
CA LEU A 164 -3.68 -3.66 20.60
C LEU A 164 -2.25 -4.09 20.24
N LYS A 165 -1.29 -3.89 21.15
CA LYS A 165 0.11 -4.33 20.95
C LYS A 165 0.24 -5.85 20.83
N THR A 166 -0.56 -6.61 21.59
CA THR A 166 -0.60 -8.07 21.54
C THR A 166 -1.15 -8.55 20.19
N LEU A 167 -2.26 -7.95 19.73
CA LEU A 167 -2.84 -8.20 18.41
C LEU A 167 -1.80 -7.91 17.31
N SER A 168 -1.16 -6.75 17.37
CA SER A 168 -0.11 -6.34 16.44
C SER A 168 1.06 -7.33 16.37
N LYS A 169 1.52 -7.86 17.51
CA LYS A 169 2.57 -8.89 17.54
C LYS A 169 2.12 -10.19 16.87
N ARG A 170 0.89 -10.65 17.16
CA ARG A 170 0.34 -11.89 16.61
C ARG A 170 0.12 -11.80 15.10
N LEU A 171 -0.42 -10.68 14.63
CA LEU A 171 -0.58 -10.43 13.19
C LEU A 171 0.78 -10.50 12.46
N LYS A 172 1.86 -9.95 13.03
CA LYS A 172 3.21 -10.09 12.44
C LYS A 172 3.64 -11.56 12.33
N SER A 173 3.38 -12.36 13.36
CA SER A 173 3.71 -13.79 13.38
C SER A 173 2.86 -14.62 12.41
N ASN A 174 1.61 -14.22 12.15
CA ASN A 174 0.66 -14.96 11.30
C ASN A 174 0.55 -14.38 9.86
N GLY A 175 1.54 -13.61 9.41
CA GLY A 175 1.55 -13.04 8.05
C GLY A 175 0.40 -12.06 7.78
N ASN A 176 0.02 -11.27 8.79
CA ASN A 176 -1.03 -10.26 8.78
C ASN A 176 -2.44 -10.79 8.45
N LYS A 177 -2.73 -12.03 8.85
CA LYS A 177 -4.06 -12.64 8.72
C LYS A 177 -4.78 -12.70 10.06
N TYR A 178 -6.07 -12.41 10.03
CA TYR A 178 -6.96 -12.58 11.18
C TYR A 178 -7.39 -14.04 11.29
N GLY A 179 -7.08 -14.66 12.42
CA GLY A 179 -7.57 -15.97 12.81
C GLY A 179 -8.45 -15.88 14.06
N LYS A 180 -8.82 -17.05 14.60
CA LYS A 180 -9.73 -17.15 15.75
C LYS A 180 -9.20 -16.42 16.98
N GLU A 181 -7.91 -16.54 17.27
CA GLU A 181 -7.34 -15.93 18.46
C GLU A 181 -7.21 -14.40 18.33
N GLU A 182 -6.98 -13.89 17.12
CA GLU A 182 -7.02 -12.46 16.84
C GLU A 182 -8.44 -11.91 17.00
N ASP A 183 -9.45 -12.64 16.51
CA ASP A 183 -10.85 -12.29 16.67
C ASP A 183 -11.26 -12.24 18.16
N ASP A 184 -10.80 -13.17 18.99
CA ASP A 184 -11.04 -13.16 20.44
C ASP A 184 -10.46 -11.89 21.09
N ILE A 185 -9.29 -11.43 20.66
CA ILE A 185 -8.69 -10.16 21.14
C ILE A 185 -9.51 -8.96 20.64
N ILE A 186 -9.99 -8.99 19.39
CA ILE A 186 -10.82 -7.91 18.84
C ILE A 186 -12.15 -7.78 19.59
N VAL A 187 -12.78 -8.90 19.95
CA VAL A 187 -14.00 -8.90 20.79
C VAL A 187 -13.75 -8.23 22.13
N GLN A 188 -12.61 -8.54 22.77
CA GLN A 188 -12.21 -7.91 24.03
C GLN A 188 -11.97 -6.40 23.87
N LEU A 189 -11.25 -6.00 22.81
CA LEU A 189 -11.00 -4.59 22.48
C LEU A 189 -12.31 -3.84 22.22
N LYS A 190 -13.26 -4.44 21.49
CA LYS A 190 -14.58 -3.85 21.24
C LYS A 190 -15.34 -3.60 22.54
N LEU A 191 -15.37 -4.58 23.43
CA LEU A 191 -16.07 -4.46 24.71
C LEU A 191 -15.50 -3.31 25.55
N MET A 192 -14.17 -3.17 25.60
CA MET A 192 -13.51 -2.05 26.28
C MET A 192 -13.80 -0.70 25.61
N TYR A 193 -13.80 -0.66 24.28
CA TYR A 193 -14.12 0.54 23.49
C TYR A 193 -15.56 1.02 23.73
N ASP A 194 -16.52 0.11 23.59
CA ASP A 194 -17.94 0.41 23.78
C ASP A 194 -18.24 0.86 25.21
N PHE A 195 -17.63 0.22 26.21
CA PHE A 195 -17.78 0.61 27.61
C PHE A 195 -17.27 2.03 27.87
N MET A 196 -16.05 2.34 27.43
CA MET A 196 -15.45 3.68 27.62
C MET A 196 -16.25 4.76 26.88
N LYS A 197 -16.74 4.46 25.69
CA LYS A 197 -17.55 5.40 24.88
C LYS A 197 -18.93 5.65 25.49
N ARG A 198 -19.64 4.59 25.91
CA ARG A 198 -21.04 4.67 26.38
C ARG A 198 -21.16 5.00 27.87
N SER A 199 -20.47 4.26 28.73
CA SER A 199 -20.59 4.42 30.19
C SER A 199 -19.74 5.57 30.73
N ARG A 200 -18.56 5.81 30.14
CA ARG A 200 -17.61 6.83 30.64
C ARG A 200 -17.55 8.11 29.80
N ALA A 201 -18.24 8.16 28.65
CA ALA A 201 -18.18 9.27 27.68
C ALA A 201 -16.74 9.67 27.28
N LYS A 202 -15.80 8.70 27.30
CA LYS A 202 -14.40 8.90 26.95
C LYS A 202 -14.09 8.24 25.61
N ASN A 203 -13.68 9.03 24.63
CA ASN A 203 -13.31 8.52 23.32
C ASN A 203 -11.89 7.93 23.34
N MET A 204 -11.74 6.69 22.88
CA MET A 204 -10.44 6.01 22.71
C MET A 204 -9.97 5.95 21.25
N LEU A 205 -10.69 6.61 20.34
CA LEU A 205 -10.43 6.57 18.90
C LEU A 205 -8.99 6.97 18.54
N ASP A 206 -8.49 8.09 19.07
CA ASP A 206 -7.12 8.57 18.80
C ASP A 206 -6.06 7.55 19.22
N THR A 207 -6.32 6.82 20.32
CA THR A 207 -5.41 5.77 20.80
C THR A 207 -5.43 4.56 19.86
N LEU A 208 -6.62 4.18 19.37
CA LEU A 208 -6.75 3.13 18.36
C LEU A 208 -6.03 3.52 17.06
N ILE A 209 -6.29 4.72 16.54
CA ILE A 209 -5.66 5.21 15.30
C ILE A 209 -4.15 5.19 15.43
N LYS A 210 -3.60 5.74 16.52
CA LYS A 210 -2.16 5.81 16.76
C LYS A 210 -1.52 4.42 16.79
N GLU A 211 -2.04 3.50 17.60
CA GLU A 211 -1.44 2.17 17.73
C GLU A 211 -1.57 1.33 16.46
N ARG A 212 -2.66 1.50 15.68
CA ARG A 212 -2.83 0.85 14.37
C ARG A 212 -1.89 1.45 13.31
N ALA A 213 -1.75 2.77 13.27
CA ALA A 213 -0.81 3.45 12.39
C ALA A 213 0.64 3.03 12.67
N ASP A 214 1.04 2.98 13.96
CA ASP A 214 2.37 2.52 14.39
C ASP A 214 2.61 1.05 14.02
N TYR A 215 1.60 0.19 14.16
CA TYR A 215 1.68 -1.20 13.71
C TYR A 215 1.91 -1.31 12.20
N ASN A 216 1.11 -0.61 11.39
CA ASN A 216 1.21 -0.65 9.93
C ASN A 216 2.58 -0.14 9.46
N LEU A 217 3.00 1.02 9.98
CA LEU A 217 4.29 1.63 9.64
C LEU A 217 5.48 0.76 10.08
N SER A 218 5.44 0.21 11.30
CA SER A 218 6.52 -0.66 11.79
C SER A 218 6.61 -1.98 11.03
N THR A 219 5.48 -2.51 10.55
CA THR A 219 5.43 -3.72 9.71
C THR A 219 6.06 -3.45 8.34
N LEU A 220 5.79 -2.29 7.75
CA LEU A 220 6.40 -1.88 6.48
C LEU A 220 7.90 -1.64 6.62
N ARG A 221 8.33 -0.93 7.67
CA ARG A 221 9.75 -0.66 7.92
C ARG A 221 10.56 -1.92 8.20
N ALA A 222 9.95 -2.97 8.77
CA ALA A 222 10.63 -4.24 9.03
C ALA A 222 11.09 -4.97 7.76
N LEU A 223 10.54 -4.64 6.58
CA LEU A 223 11.02 -5.20 5.31
C LEU A 223 12.41 -4.71 4.91
N ASN A 224 12.93 -3.64 5.53
CA ASN A 224 14.23 -3.01 5.23
C ASN A 224 14.44 -2.85 3.72
N LEU A 225 13.71 -1.90 3.14
CA LEU A 225 13.81 -1.61 1.71
C LEU A 225 15.12 -0.84 1.45
N ASP A 226 16.11 -1.54 0.88
CA ASP A 226 17.40 -0.97 0.52
C ASP A 226 17.49 -0.72 -0.99
N LEU A 227 18.19 0.35 -1.37
CA LEU A 227 18.51 0.61 -2.77
C LEU A 227 19.46 -0.47 -3.31
N PRO A 228 19.38 -0.79 -4.62
CA PRO A 228 20.27 -1.77 -5.23
C PRO A 228 21.75 -1.35 -5.09
N THR A 229 22.62 -2.30 -4.77
CA THR A 229 24.07 -2.07 -4.80
C THR A 229 24.52 -1.77 -6.23
N LEU A 230 25.29 -0.70 -6.41
CA LEU A 230 25.81 -0.30 -7.71
C LEU A 230 26.75 -1.36 -8.29
N VAL A 231 26.38 -1.88 -9.45
CA VAL A 231 27.24 -2.77 -10.23
C VAL A 231 28.20 -1.93 -11.07
N LYS A 232 29.51 -2.11 -10.87
CA LYS A 232 30.57 -1.32 -11.54
C LYS A 232 30.80 -1.69 -13.03
N ASP A 233 30.09 -2.69 -13.54
CA ASP A 233 30.21 -3.13 -14.94
C ASP A 233 29.45 -2.17 -15.87
N GLN A 234 30.14 -1.59 -16.85
CA GLN A 234 29.56 -0.68 -17.84
C GLN A 234 28.55 -1.36 -18.79
N THR A 235 28.59 -2.68 -18.88
CA THR A 235 27.64 -3.47 -19.69
C THR A 235 26.45 -3.97 -18.88
N TYR A 236 26.43 -3.68 -17.57
CA TYR A 236 25.33 -4.05 -16.71
C TYR A 236 24.04 -3.36 -17.16
N TYR A 237 22.96 -4.14 -17.10
CA TYR A 237 21.61 -3.64 -17.26
C TYR A 237 20.74 -4.41 -16.28
N TYR A 238 19.95 -3.66 -15.52
CA TYR A 238 19.05 -4.20 -14.53
C TYR A 238 18.02 -5.13 -15.19
N ASP A 239 17.99 -6.38 -14.75
CA ASP A 239 17.10 -7.42 -15.24
C ASP A 239 16.15 -7.96 -14.17
N GLY A 240 16.02 -7.24 -13.05
CA GLY A 240 15.15 -7.58 -11.95
C GLY A 240 15.92 -8.27 -10.83
N ASP A 241 15.43 -8.15 -9.60
CA ASP A 241 16.08 -8.80 -8.47
C ASP A 241 15.56 -10.21 -8.20
N LYS A 242 16.50 -11.13 -8.11
CA LYS A 242 16.25 -12.53 -7.75
C LYS A 242 16.10 -12.73 -6.24
N ASN A 243 16.52 -11.77 -5.42
CA ASN A 243 16.56 -11.87 -3.96
C ASN A 243 15.30 -11.35 -3.24
N GLN A 244 14.25 -10.95 -3.97
CA GLN A 244 12.92 -10.60 -3.44
C GLN A 244 12.87 -9.40 -2.47
N ARG A 245 13.87 -8.51 -2.41
CA ARG A 245 13.90 -7.38 -1.45
C ARG A 245 13.56 -6.01 -2.07
N TYR A 246 12.61 -5.97 -3.01
CA TYR A 246 12.40 -4.80 -3.86
C TYR A 246 11.07 -4.10 -3.62
N PHE A 247 10.97 -2.90 -4.18
CA PHE A 247 9.83 -1.98 -4.07
C PHE A 247 8.47 -2.64 -4.32
N VAL A 248 8.41 -3.63 -5.22
CA VAL A 248 7.18 -4.41 -5.49
C VAL A 248 6.71 -5.20 -4.27
N ASN A 249 7.61 -5.88 -3.55
CA ASN A 249 7.23 -6.67 -2.37
C ASN A 249 6.86 -5.77 -1.19
N TYR A 250 7.56 -4.64 -1.04
CA TYR A 250 7.16 -3.57 -0.12
C TYR A 250 5.73 -3.07 -0.44
N SER A 251 5.43 -2.84 -1.72
CA SER A 251 4.10 -2.42 -2.19
C SER A 251 3.04 -3.49 -1.95
N LYS A 252 3.35 -4.78 -2.18
CA LYS A 252 2.44 -5.91 -1.88
C LYS A 252 2.12 -6.00 -0.39
N MET A 253 3.10 -5.75 0.48
CA MET A 253 2.86 -5.73 1.92
C MET A 253 1.89 -4.60 2.30
N LEU A 254 2.14 -3.37 1.82
CA LEU A 254 1.22 -2.25 2.05
C LEU A 254 -0.18 -2.55 1.51
N GLN A 255 -0.27 -3.16 0.33
CA GLN A 255 -1.53 -3.61 -0.24
C GLN A 255 -2.26 -4.61 0.67
N SER A 256 -1.54 -5.57 1.25
CA SER A 256 -2.14 -6.56 2.16
C SER A 256 -2.67 -5.91 3.44
N LEU A 257 -1.94 -4.92 3.98
CA LEU A 257 -2.37 -4.16 5.16
C LEU A 257 -3.63 -3.35 4.84
N LEU A 258 -3.66 -2.66 3.69
CA LEU A 258 -4.84 -1.91 3.23
C LEU A 258 -6.08 -2.79 3.11
N TYR A 259 -5.95 -4.04 2.64
CA TYR A 259 -7.08 -4.98 2.58
C TYR A 259 -7.48 -5.56 3.94
N GLY A 260 -6.55 -5.69 4.88
CA GLY A 260 -6.80 -6.26 6.20
C GLY A 260 -7.46 -5.29 7.19
N GLU A 261 -7.10 -4.01 7.15
CA GLU A 261 -7.57 -3.02 8.13
C GLU A 261 -9.09 -2.76 8.12
N PRO A 262 -9.79 -2.72 6.96
CA PRO A 262 -11.25 -2.59 6.94
C PRO A 262 -11.96 -3.70 7.71
N HIS A 263 -11.41 -4.93 7.67
CA HIS A 263 -11.97 -6.06 8.42
C HIS A 263 -11.92 -5.81 9.94
N PHE A 264 -10.80 -5.29 10.44
CA PHE A 264 -10.65 -4.91 11.84
C PHE A 264 -11.60 -3.77 12.22
N LEU A 265 -11.64 -2.68 11.45
CA LEU A 265 -12.48 -1.51 11.75
C LEU A 265 -13.97 -1.82 11.69
N SER A 266 -14.41 -2.71 10.79
CA SER A 266 -15.81 -3.16 10.71
C SER A 266 -16.32 -3.85 11.97
N LYS A 267 -15.42 -4.26 12.88
CA LYS A 267 -15.83 -4.79 14.20
C LYS A 267 -16.21 -3.68 15.18
N PHE A 268 -15.66 -2.47 15.01
CA PHE A 268 -15.89 -1.32 15.91
C PHE A 268 -16.92 -0.35 15.37
N PHE A 269 -17.03 -0.21 14.05
CA PHE A 269 -17.87 0.78 13.38
C PHE A 269 -18.76 0.11 12.34
N ASP A 270 -20.03 0.53 12.29
CA ASP A 270 -21.03 0.01 11.37
C ASP A 270 -21.16 0.89 10.10
N ASP A 271 -20.82 2.18 10.19
CA ASP A 271 -20.88 3.10 9.04
C ASP A 271 -19.62 2.98 8.17
N PHE A 272 -19.82 2.72 6.89
CA PHE A 272 -18.77 2.62 5.88
C PHE A 272 -18.01 3.94 5.69
N ASN A 273 -18.68 5.09 5.82
CA ASN A 273 -18.01 6.39 5.65
C ASN A 273 -17.03 6.68 6.80
N ASP A 274 -17.41 6.35 8.03
CA ASP A 274 -16.54 6.45 9.20
C ASP A 274 -15.30 5.57 9.03
N ILE A 275 -15.48 4.33 8.56
CA ILE A 275 -14.37 3.41 8.29
C ILE A 275 -13.40 4.01 7.27
N ASN A 276 -13.90 4.60 6.18
CA ASN A 276 -13.03 5.19 5.14
C ASN A 276 -12.20 6.37 5.65
N GLN A 277 -12.81 7.25 6.46
CA GLN A 277 -12.07 8.35 7.07
C GLN A 277 -10.98 7.83 8.01
N LEU A 278 -11.30 6.85 8.85
CA LEU A 278 -10.35 6.24 9.79
C LEU A 278 -9.21 5.52 9.08
N LEU A 279 -9.49 4.82 7.97
CA LEU A 279 -8.46 4.20 7.14
C LEU A 279 -7.46 5.23 6.64
N PHE A 280 -7.92 6.40 6.20
CA PHE A 280 -7.03 7.46 5.74
C PHE A 280 -6.10 7.94 6.86
N GLU A 281 -6.64 8.18 8.06
CA GLU A 281 -5.85 8.61 9.22
C GLU A 281 -4.84 7.54 9.68
N ILE A 282 -5.25 6.27 9.70
CA ILE A 282 -4.38 5.14 10.06
C ILE A 282 -3.25 4.93 9.05
N PHE A 283 -3.53 5.07 7.75
CA PHE A 283 -2.53 4.81 6.70
C PHE A 283 -1.70 6.04 6.31
N SER A 284 -2.06 7.25 6.74
CA SER A 284 -1.33 8.48 6.39
C SER A 284 0.20 8.35 6.61
N PRO A 285 0.71 7.89 7.77
CA PRO A 285 2.16 7.74 7.96
C PRO A 285 2.80 6.67 7.07
N SER A 286 2.05 5.61 6.74
CA SER A 286 2.52 4.53 5.87
C SER A 286 2.58 4.97 4.40
N LEU A 287 1.63 5.80 3.97
CA LEU A 287 1.60 6.39 2.63
C LEU A 287 2.71 7.42 2.45
N GLU A 288 2.97 8.26 3.46
CA GLU A 288 4.10 9.19 3.44
C GLU A 288 5.43 8.43 3.32
N ASN A 289 5.60 7.34 4.10
CA ASN A 289 6.78 6.48 3.98
C ASN A 289 6.86 5.84 2.58
N PHE A 290 5.75 5.41 1.99
CA PHE A 290 5.70 4.88 0.63
C PHE A 290 6.13 5.91 -0.42
N VAL A 291 5.62 7.15 -0.35
CA VAL A 291 6.01 8.25 -1.25
C VAL A 291 7.51 8.53 -1.14
N ASN A 292 8.04 8.59 0.08
CA ASN A 292 9.48 8.80 0.29
C ASN A 292 10.32 7.68 -0.34
N GLN A 293 9.91 6.42 -0.20
CA GLN A 293 10.59 5.30 -0.83
C GLN A 293 10.47 5.33 -2.36
N PHE A 294 9.30 5.68 -2.90
CA PHE A 294 9.10 5.83 -4.34
C PHE A 294 10.07 6.87 -4.91
N ASN A 295 10.17 8.03 -4.26
CA ASN A 295 11.05 9.12 -4.69
C ASN A 295 12.53 8.70 -4.61
N ASN A 296 12.94 8.05 -3.52
CA ASN A 296 14.32 7.55 -3.37
C ASN A 296 14.71 6.59 -4.51
N PHE A 297 13.84 5.63 -4.84
CA PHE A 297 14.08 4.70 -5.93
C PHE A 297 14.05 5.40 -7.29
N SER A 298 13.11 6.31 -7.51
CA SER A 298 13.02 7.07 -8.77
C SER A 298 14.25 7.94 -9.00
N SER A 299 14.73 8.64 -7.98
CA SER A 299 15.97 9.43 -8.03
C SER A 299 17.22 8.57 -8.24
N PHE A 300 17.29 7.39 -7.61
CA PHE A 300 18.37 6.44 -7.86
C PHE A 300 18.43 6.02 -9.34
N VAL A 301 17.27 5.70 -9.92
CA VAL A 301 17.19 5.31 -11.34
C VAL A 301 17.52 6.49 -12.26
N GLU A 302 17.10 7.70 -11.90
CA GLU A 302 17.39 8.91 -12.68
C GLU A 302 18.90 9.18 -12.77
N ILE A 303 19.61 9.08 -11.65
CA ILE A 303 21.07 9.24 -11.59
C ILE A 303 21.79 8.13 -12.40
N HIS A 304 21.23 6.92 -12.42
CA HIS A 304 21.85 5.74 -13.04
C HIS A 304 21.05 5.19 -14.24
N GLN A 305 20.51 6.09 -15.08
CA GLN A 305 19.57 5.76 -16.16
C GLN A 305 20.13 4.73 -17.17
N SER A 306 21.44 4.78 -17.44
CA SER A 306 22.09 3.85 -18.37
C SER A 306 22.00 2.40 -17.90
N SER A 307 22.06 2.13 -16.60
CA SER A 307 22.11 0.76 -16.07
C SER A 307 20.79 0.30 -15.45
N TYR A 308 20.00 1.21 -14.86
CA TYR A 308 18.84 0.85 -14.03
C TYR A 308 17.49 1.32 -14.61
N SER A 309 17.43 1.89 -15.81
CA SER A 309 16.17 2.42 -16.38
C SER A 309 15.01 1.43 -16.45
N SER A 310 15.25 0.12 -16.61
CA SER A 310 14.21 -0.92 -16.56
C SER A 310 13.52 -1.03 -15.19
N MET A 311 14.17 -0.57 -14.11
CA MET A 311 13.61 -0.58 -12.76
C MET A 311 12.36 0.30 -12.63
N TYR A 312 12.20 1.32 -13.47
CA TYR A 312 10.97 2.12 -13.50
C TYR A 312 9.72 1.25 -13.71
N PHE A 313 9.80 0.15 -14.45
CA PHE A 313 8.67 -0.76 -14.65
C PHE A 313 8.23 -1.45 -13.35
N GLU A 314 9.16 -1.79 -12.47
CA GLU A 314 8.84 -2.36 -11.15
C GLU A 314 8.29 -1.30 -10.19
N ILE A 315 8.83 -0.08 -10.27
CA ILE A 315 8.36 1.07 -9.48
C ILE A 315 6.90 1.40 -9.85
N ASP A 316 6.58 1.52 -11.15
CA ASP A 316 5.20 1.73 -11.64
C ASP A 316 4.28 0.58 -11.23
N HIS A 317 4.76 -0.67 -11.31
CA HIS A 317 3.97 -1.81 -10.89
C HIS A 317 3.66 -1.76 -9.39
N GLY A 318 4.64 -1.41 -8.55
CA GLY A 318 4.45 -1.21 -7.12
C GLY A 318 3.39 -0.14 -6.82
N LEU A 319 3.46 1.02 -7.48
CA LEU A 319 2.46 2.09 -7.38
C LEU A 319 1.07 1.62 -7.83
N SER A 320 1.01 0.87 -8.93
CA SER A 320 -0.24 0.30 -9.47
C SER A 320 -0.94 -0.63 -8.48
N LEU A 321 -0.19 -1.40 -7.69
CA LEU A 321 -0.76 -2.25 -6.65
C LEU A 321 -1.47 -1.42 -5.58
N ILE A 322 -0.89 -0.28 -5.19
CA ILE A 322 -1.49 0.63 -4.21
C ILE A 322 -2.74 1.29 -4.80
N LEU A 323 -2.65 1.86 -6.00
CA LEU A 323 -3.78 2.47 -6.70
C LEU A 323 -4.95 1.48 -6.87
N SER A 324 -4.65 0.22 -7.20
CA SER A 324 -5.67 -0.82 -7.32
C SER A 324 -6.36 -1.13 -5.98
N ALA A 325 -5.63 -1.08 -4.85
CA ALA A 325 -6.22 -1.27 -3.53
C ALA A 325 -7.16 -0.12 -3.17
N PHE A 326 -6.76 1.13 -3.42
CA PHE A 326 -7.64 2.29 -3.22
C PHE A 326 -8.93 2.17 -4.05
N ARG A 327 -8.80 1.84 -5.34
CA ARG A 327 -9.97 1.65 -6.23
C ARG A 327 -10.88 0.52 -5.74
N ARG A 328 -10.31 -0.61 -5.32
CA ARG A 328 -11.09 -1.76 -4.82
C ARG A 328 -11.82 -1.46 -3.50
N LEU A 329 -11.22 -0.65 -2.64
CA LEU A 329 -11.80 -0.22 -1.37
C LEU A 329 -12.72 1.01 -1.51
N ASN A 330 -12.88 1.55 -2.73
CA ASN A 330 -13.60 2.81 -2.99
C ASN A 330 -13.07 4.00 -2.17
N LEU A 331 -11.77 4.03 -1.88
CA LEU A 331 -11.11 5.12 -1.18
C LEU A 331 -10.71 6.24 -2.14
N ILE A 332 -10.76 7.48 -1.66
CA ILE A 332 -10.24 8.64 -2.39
C ILE A 332 -8.71 8.50 -2.48
N ILE A 333 -8.18 8.55 -3.69
CA ILE A 333 -6.74 8.49 -3.92
C ILE A 333 -6.11 9.83 -3.49
N PRO A 334 -5.10 9.82 -2.60
CA PRO A 334 -4.43 11.05 -2.19
C PRO A 334 -3.78 11.73 -3.40
N ARG A 335 -3.86 13.07 -3.45
CA ARG A 335 -3.29 13.87 -4.55
C ARG A 335 -1.83 13.53 -4.84
N GLN A 336 -1.01 13.39 -3.80
CA GLN A 336 0.41 13.03 -3.92
C GLN A 336 0.58 11.71 -4.68
N ILE A 337 -0.21 10.67 -4.35
CA ILE A 337 -0.14 9.36 -5.02
C ILE A 337 -0.61 9.46 -6.48
N SER A 338 -1.62 10.29 -6.75
CA SER A 338 -2.09 10.53 -8.12
C SER A 338 -1.05 11.27 -8.97
N GLU A 339 -0.30 12.21 -8.39
CA GLU A 339 0.80 12.91 -9.08
C GLU A 339 1.93 11.92 -9.43
N LEU A 340 2.27 11.00 -8.52
CA LEU A 340 3.23 9.93 -8.80
C LEU A 340 2.81 9.00 -9.95
N GLU A 341 1.50 8.77 -10.18
CA GLU A 341 1.02 7.92 -11.29
C GLU A 341 1.41 8.53 -12.64
N SER A 342 1.19 9.84 -12.81
CA SER A 342 1.54 10.55 -14.03
C SER A 342 3.06 10.64 -14.23
N GLU A 343 3.80 10.86 -13.15
CA GLU A 343 5.27 10.92 -13.18
C GLU A 343 5.87 9.55 -13.55
N SER A 344 5.43 8.49 -12.88
CA SER A 344 5.89 7.11 -13.13
C SER A 344 5.63 6.67 -14.57
N LEU A 345 4.45 7.01 -15.11
CA LEU A 345 4.09 6.72 -16.49
C LEU A 345 5.05 7.42 -17.46
N THR A 346 5.35 8.70 -17.22
CA THR A 346 6.28 9.47 -18.05
C THR A 346 7.69 8.88 -18.01
N HIS A 347 8.17 8.51 -16.82
CA HIS A 347 9.45 7.83 -16.66
C HIS A 347 9.50 6.49 -17.41
N CYS A 348 8.47 5.65 -17.28
CA CYS A 348 8.39 4.38 -18.00
C CYS A 348 8.36 4.56 -19.52
N GLN A 349 7.58 5.52 -20.03
CA GLN A 349 7.54 5.86 -21.45
C GLN A 349 8.90 6.35 -21.96
N SER A 350 9.63 7.10 -21.13
CA SER A 350 10.98 7.58 -21.46
C SER A 350 11.97 6.43 -21.68
N VAL A 351 11.82 5.27 -21.00
CA VAL A 351 12.71 4.10 -21.15
C VAL A 351 12.71 3.57 -22.58
N PHE A 352 11.55 3.55 -23.24
CA PHE A 352 11.44 3.11 -24.63
C PHE A 352 12.26 4.00 -25.57
N SER A 353 12.09 5.32 -25.48
CA SER A 353 12.87 6.29 -26.30
C SER A 353 14.35 6.35 -25.90
N GLY A 354 14.64 6.22 -24.60
CA GLY A 354 15.98 6.21 -24.04
C GLY A 354 16.80 5.01 -24.53
N SER A 355 16.16 3.89 -24.87
CA SER A 355 16.82 2.72 -25.44
C SER A 355 17.43 3.02 -26.81
N PHE A 356 16.76 3.81 -27.66
CA PHE A 356 17.31 4.25 -28.96
C PHE A 356 18.46 5.25 -28.78
N LYS A 357 18.32 6.19 -27.83
CA LYS A 357 19.39 7.15 -27.49
C LYS A 357 20.64 6.43 -27.02
N TYR A 358 20.48 5.40 -26.18
CA TYR A 358 21.59 4.59 -25.70
C TYR A 358 22.30 3.84 -26.84
N ILE A 359 21.54 3.23 -27.77
CA ILE A 359 22.14 2.58 -28.95
C ILE A 359 22.96 3.60 -29.77
N ASP A 360 22.40 4.77 -30.07
CA ASP A 360 23.09 5.79 -30.86
C ASP A 360 24.37 6.30 -30.18
N GLN A 361 24.32 6.51 -28.86
CA GLN A 361 25.49 6.89 -28.07
C GLN A 361 26.59 5.82 -28.13
N ARG A 362 26.24 4.53 -27.94
CA ARG A 362 27.22 3.43 -28.00
C ARG A 362 27.89 3.30 -29.36
N TYR A 363 27.17 3.56 -30.46
CA TYR A 363 27.77 3.58 -31.80
C TYR A 363 28.58 4.85 -32.08
N SER A 364 28.21 5.98 -31.48
CA SER A 364 28.97 7.23 -31.57
C SER A 364 30.34 7.07 -30.88
N ASP A 365 30.35 6.52 -29.67
CA ASP A 365 31.55 6.27 -28.86
C ASP A 365 32.44 5.14 -29.43
N MET A 366 31.88 4.30 -30.31
CA MET A 366 32.62 3.19 -30.88
C MET A 366 33.72 3.69 -31.84
N VAL A 367 34.97 3.35 -31.51
CA VAL A 367 36.13 3.56 -32.39
C VAL A 367 36.30 2.34 -33.28
N VAL A 368 36.34 2.56 -34.60
CA VAL A 368 36.56 1.50 -35.59
C VAL A 368 37.99 1.61 -36.09
N GLY A 369 38.81 0.59 -35.78
CA GLY A 369 40.18 0.48 -36.31
C GLY A 369 40.20 0.18 -37.81
N ASP A 370 41.37 0.36 -38.44
CA ASP A 370 41.50 0.20 -39.89
C ASP A 370 41.52 -1.27 -40.36
N ASN A 371 41.88 -2.21 -39.48
CA ASN A 371 41.79 -3.65 -39.74
C ASN A 371 40.55 -4.22 -39.06
N VAL A 372 39.46 -4.33 -39.81
CA VAL A 372 38.23 -4.93 -39.29
C VAL A 372 38.15 -6.40 -39.69
N ASN A 373 38.09 -7.28 -38.69
CA ASN A 373 37.86 -8.70 -38.92
C ASN A 373 36.36 -8.97 -39.15
N GLU A 374 36.05 -9.97 -40.00
CA GLU A 374 34.70 -10.48 -40.26
C GLU A 374 34.16 -11.32 -39.08
N THR A 375 34.04 -10.72 -37.90
CA THR A 375 33.64 -11.42 -36.68
C THR A 375 32.47 -10.73 -35.98
N LEU A 376 31.93 -11.38 -34.95
CA LEU A 376 30.94 -10.81 -34.06
C LEU A 376 31.42 -9.48 -33.48
N ASN A 377 30.57 -8.45 -33.54
CA ASN A 377 30.84 -7.14 -32.98
C ASN A 377 30.35 -7.09 -31.53
N ASN A 378 31.27 -6.76 -30.61
CA ASN A 378 30.97 -6.71 -29.17
C ASN A 378 29.91 -5.66 -28.83
N THR A 379 29.90 -4.51 -29.51
CA THR A 379 28.88 -3.46 -29.30
C THR A 379 27.50 -3.95 -29.72
N PHE A 380 27.39 -4.55 -30.90
CA PHE A 380 26.14 -5.14 -31.37
C PHE A 380 25.62 -6.21 -30.40
N MET A 381 26.48 -7.16 -30.01
CA MET A 381 26.09 -8.26 -29.12
C MET A 381 25.75 -7.82 -27.70
N SER A 382 26.46 -6.82 -27.15
CA SER A 382 26.13 -6.24 -25.84
C SER A 382 24.78 -5.51 -25.86
N LEU A 383 24.45 -4.81 -26.95
CA LEU A 383 23.14 -4.18 -27.14
C LEU A 383 22.03 -5.21 -27.31
N ILE A 384 22.24 -6.29 -28.08
CA ILE A 384 21.26 -7.39 -28.16
C ILE A 384 21.06 -8.05 -26.79
N SER A 385 22.14 -8.27 -26.03
CA SER A 385 22.04 -8.84 -24.68
C SER A 385 21.22 -7.93 -23.74
N ARG A 386 21.42 -6.61 -23.83
CA ARG A 386 20.62 -5.62 -23.12
C ARG A 386 19.14 -5.67 -23.53
N ILE A 387 18.85 -5.72 -24.83
CA ILE A 387 17.49 -5.86 -25.36
C ILE A 387 16.82 -7.14 -24.81
N SER A 388 17.55 -8.26 -24.78
CA SER A 388 17.06 -9.51 -24.21
C SER A 388 16.78 -9.41 -22.70
N LYS A 389 17.62 -8.69 -21.94
CA LYS A 389 17.37 -8.43 -20.51
C LYS A 389 16.14 -7.55 -20.30
N MET A 390 15.95 -6.54 -21.14
CA MET A 390 14.76 -5.67 -21.10
C MET A 390 13.46 -6.47 -21.30
N CYS A 391 13.48 -7.54 -22.08
CA CYS A 391 12.31 -8.42 -22.29
C CYS A 391 11.86 -9.13 -21.01
N GLN A 392 12.67 -9.18 -19.95
CA GLN A 392 12.26 -9.80 -18.69
C GLN A 392 11.04 -9.11 -18.06
N PHE A 393 10.84 -7.82 -18.36
CA PHE A 393 9.75 -6.97 -17.85
C PHE A 393 8.54 -6.88 -18.80
N GLN A 394 8.35 -7.86 -19.70
CA GLN A 394 7.28 -7.87 -20.70
C GLN A 394 5.90 -7.55 -20.10
N GLU A 395 5.55 -8.17 -18.98
CA GLU A 395 4.24 -8.00 -18.34
C GLU A 395 3.96 -6.55 -17.95
N TYR A 396 4.97 -5.85 -17.42
CA TYR A 396 4.86 -4.44 -17.05
C TYR A 396 4.84 -3.53 -18.29
N GLN A 397 5.66 -3.85 -19.30
CA GLN A 397 5.73 -3.08 -20.54
C GLN A 397 4.43 -3.09 -21.33
N LEU A 398 3.68 -4.21 -21.34
CA LEU A 398 2.40 -4.30 -22.03
C LEU A 398 1.41 -3.25 -21.52
N LYS A 399 1.37 -3.00 -20.21
CA LYS A 399 0.51 -1.95 -19.63
C LYS A 399 0.96 -0.57 -20.10
N ILE A 400 2.26 -0.27 -20.04
CA ILE A 400 2.79 1.05 -20.40
C ILE A 400 2.63 1.33 -21.89
N ILE A 401 3.01 0.39 -22.75
CA ILE A 401 3.01 0.59 -24.21
C ILE A 401 1.60 0.75 -24.76
N SER A 402 0.58 0.22 -24.08
CA SER A 402 -0.84 0.45 -24.43
C SER A 402 -1.25 1.92 -24.41
N THR A 403 -0.51 2.76 -23.65
CA THR A 403 -0.74 4.21 -23.56
C THR A 403 0.04 5.00 -24.62
N MET A 404 0.90 4.33 -25.37
CA MET A 404 1.79 4.95 -26.36
C MET A 404 1.22 4.77 -27.77
N LYS A 405 1.51 5.73 -28.66
CA LYS A 405 1.20 5.61 -30.08
C LYS A 405 2.30 4.80 -30.77
N ASN A 406 1.93 4.00 -31.78
CA ASN A 406 2.90 3.30 -32.60
C ASN A 406 3.97 4.28 -33.14
N GLY A 407 5.24 3.94 -32.97
CA GLY A 407 6.37 4.74 -33.43
C GLY A 407 6.73 5.94 -32.55
N SER A 408 6.01 6.24 -31.46
CA SER A 408 6.32 7.40 -30.60
C SER A 408 7.66 7.29 -29.86
N TRP A 409 8.24 6.08 -29.80
CA TRP A 409 9.57 5.82 -29.25
C TRP A 409 10.72 6.07 -30.23
N LEU A 410 10.43 6.24 -31.52
CA LEU A 410 11.46 6.34 -32.55
C LEU A 410 12.20 7.69 -32.48
N PRO A 411 13.53 7.69 -32.72
CA PRO A 411 14.29 8.93 -32.80
C PRO A 411 13.92 9.73 -34.05
N ALA A 412 14.14 11.05 -33.98
CA ALA A 412 13.90 11.96 -35.11
C ALA A 412 14.78 11.64 -36.32
N SER A 413 16.05 11.27 -36.08
CA SER A 413 16.99 10.83 -37.10
C SER A 413 17.07 9.31 -37.12
N LYS A 414 16.81 8.71 -38.29
CA LYS A 414 16.81 7.26 -38.51
C LYS A 414 17.96 6.90 -39.46
N PRO A 415 18.68 5.80 -39.24
CA PRO A 415 19.75 5.39 -40.15
C PRO A 415 19.18 4.98 -41.52
N PRO A 416 19.96 5.15 -42.61
CA PRO A 416 19.51 4.75 -43.94
C PRO A 416 19.14 3.27 -44.01
N GLY A 417 17.99 2.96 -44.60
CA GLY A 417 17.51 1.58 -44.78
C GLY A 417 16.55 1.08 -43.70
N PHE A 418 16.40 1.80 -42.58
CA PHE A 418 15.42 1.54 -41.53
C PHE A 418 13.98 1.72 -42.03
N GLN A 419 13.12 0.74 -41.79
CA GLN A 419 11.71 0.79 -42.20
C GLN A 419 10.77 0.83 -41.00
N GLU A 420 10.06 1.95 -40.87
CA GLU A 420 9.03 2.13 -39.85
C GLU A 420 7.76 1.36 -40.20
N VAL A 421 7.22 0.63 -39.22
CA VAL A 421 5.96 -0.10 -39.36
C VAL A 421 4.79 0.88 -39.27
N ARG A 422 4.19 1.21 -40.41
CA ARG A 422 3.09 2.17 -40.51
C ARG A 422 1.71 1.61 -40.17
N MET A 423 1.57 0.29 -40.00
CA MET A 423 0.28 -0.30 -39.62
C MET A 423 -0.06 0.12 -38.19
N GLY A 424 -1.12 0.90 -38.02
CA GLY A 424 -1.64 1.27 -36.71
C GLY A 424 -2.34 0.07 -36.06
N SER A 425 -1.95 -0.24 -34.83
CA SER A 425 -2.69 -1.16 -33.96
C SER A 425 -2.60 -0.63 -32.53
N ASN A 426 -3.68 -0.79 -31.78
CA ASN A 426 -3.72 -0.49 -30.34
C ASN A 426 -3.46 -1.74 -29.49
N ASP A 427 -3.22 -2.91 -30.11
CA ASP A 427 -2.86 -4.12 -29.38
C ASP A 427 -1.47 -3.96 -28.73
N PRO A 428 -1.36 -4.01 -27.40
CA PRO A 428 -0.09 -3.84 -26.71
C PRO A 428 0.95 -4.90 -27.09
N THR A 429 0.51 -6.12 -27.43
CA THR A 429 1.41 -7.20 -27.85
C THR A 429 2.03 -6.91 -29.20
N PHE A 430 1.22 -6.44 -30.15
CA PHE A 430 1.69 -5.94 -31.43
C PHE A 430 2.65 -4.76 -31.26
N LEU A 431 2.30 -3.75 -30.45
CA LEU A 431 3.16 -2.58 -30.24
C LEU A 431 4.51 -2.98 -29.65
N LEU A 432 4.53 -3.93 -28.72
CA LEU A 432 5.76 -4.39 -28.09
C LEU A 432 6.63 -5.19 -29.09
N SER A 433 6.01 -6.04 -29.91
CA SER A 433 6.68 -6.72 -31.02
C SER A 433 7.32 -5.73 -32.00
N VAL A 434 6.60 -4.65 -32.37
CA VAL A 434 7.12 -3.60 -33.25
C VAL A 434 8.27 -2.86 -32.58
N PHE A 435 8.15 -2.47 -31.31
CA PHE A 435 9.20 -1.79 -30.56
C PHE A 435 10.51 -2.60 -30.51
N TYR A 436 10.44 -3.88 -30.16
CA TYR A 436 11.64 -4.73 -30.12
C TYR A 436 12.21 -4.99 -31.51
N GLY A 437 11.35 -5.14 -32.52
CA GLY A 437 11.78 -5.20 -33.92
C GLY A 437 12.50 -3.92 -34.35
N ASP A 438 11.99 -2.75 -33.96
CA ASP A 438 12.59 -1.44 -34.25
C ASP A 438 13.95 -1.30 -33.56
N LEU A 439 14.09 -1.72 -32.31
CA LEU A 439 15.38 -1.68 -31.60
C LEU A 439 16.45 -2.54 -32.29
N ILE A 440 16.09 -3.77 -32.69
CA ILE A 440 17.02 -4.67 -33.37
C ILE A 440 17.37 -4.12 -34.75
N GLU A 441 16.39 -3.64 -35.51
CA GLU A 441 16.61 -3.06 -36.84
C GLU A 441 17.44 -1.77 -36.77
N TYR A 442 17.19 -0.93 -35.77
CA TYR A 442 17.98 0.26 -35.51
C TYR A 442 19.43 -0.08 -35.16
N ASN A 443 19.65 -1.07 -34.27
CA ASN A 443 20.98 -1.58 -33.92
C ASN A 443 21.73 -2.09 -35.18
N PHE A 444 21.03 -2.85 -36.04
CA PHE A 444 21.58 -3.38 -37.30
C PHE A 444 22.01 -2.26 -38.27
N PHE A 445 21.14 -1.29 -38.54
CA PHE A 445 21.47 -0.22 -39.50
C PHE A 445 22.48 0.78 -38.94
N GLN A 446 22.60 0.92 -37.62
CA GLN A 446 23.67 1.69 -36.99
C GLN A 446 25.02 1.02 -37.15
N LEU A 447 25.08 -0.30 -36.99
CA LEU A 447 26.26 -1.10 -37.29
C LEU A 447 26.67 -0.94 -38.77
N GLU A 448 25.71 -1.10 -39.69
CA GLU A 448 25.96 -0.92 -41.12
C GLU A 448 26.50 0.48 -41.42
N ARG A 449 25.86 1.53 -40.89
CA ARG A 449 26.27 2.93 -41.10
C ARG A 449 27.71 3.17 -40.66
N LYS A 450 28.13 2.59 -39.54
CA LYS A 450 29.48 2.80 -39.00
C LYS A 450 30.56 2.09 -39.83
N TYR A 451 30.28 0.88 -40.33
CA TYR A 451 31.28 0.07 -41.06
C TYR A 451 31.27 0.25 -42.58
N LYS A 452 30.18 0.79 -43.15
CA LYS A 452 30.09 1.10 -44.59
C LYS A 452 31.27 1.90 -45.17
N PRO A 453 31.84 2.94 -44.52
CA PRO A 453 33.00 3.65 -45.07
C PRO A 453 34.33 2.88 -44.94
N LYS A 454 34.37 1.76 -44.22
CA LYS A 454 35.59 1.01 -43.89
C LYS A 454 35.67 -0.36 -44.57
N MET A 455 34.59 -0.85 -45.15
CA MET A 455 34.49 -2.15 -45.81
C MET A 455 33.97 -2.02 -47.23
N ASN A 456 34.35 -2.94 -48.11
CA ASN A 456 33.63 -3.13 -49.37
C ASN A 456 32.25 -3.75 -49.08
N GLU A 457 31.39 -3.78 -50.11
CA GLU A 457 30.00 -4.21 -49.96
C GLU A 457 29.85 -5.70 -49.58
N GLU A 458 30.73 -6.56 -50.08
CA GLU A 458 30.72 -8.00 -49.80
C GLU A 458 31.18 -8.32 -48.37
N ASP A 459 32.29 -7.76 -47.93
CA ASP A 459 32.84 -7.90 -46.58
C ASP A 459 31.86 -7.33 -45.54
N LEU A 460 31.22 -6.20 -45.85
CA LEU A 460 30.16 -5.63 -45.02
C LEU A 460 28.96 -6.58 -44.92
N GLY A 461 28.54 -7.19 -46.03
CA GLY A 461 27.46 -8.17 -46.04
C GLY A 461 27.77 -9.38 -45.15
N VAL A 462 28.97 -9.96 -45.30
CA VAL A 462 29.45 -11.08 -44.48
C VAL A 462 29.52 -10.71 -42.99
N PHE A 463 30.08 -9.56 -42.67
CA PHE A 463 30.17 -9.05 -41.30
C PHE A 463 28.79 -8.87 -40.66
N LEU A 464 27.82 -8.32 -41.39
CA LEU A 464 26.44 -8.17 -40.91
C LEU A 464 25.76 -9.53 -40.69
N LEU A 465 25.98 -10.51 -41.58
CA LEU A 465 25.45 -11.87 -41.41
C LEU A 465 25.99 -12.55 -40.15
N PHE A 466 27.28 -12.38 -39.83
CA PHE A 466 27.88 -12.89 -38.59
C PHE A 466 27.19 -12.35 -37.34
N ASN A 467 26.87 -11.05 -37.33
CA ASN A 467 26.18 -10.43 -36.21
C ASN A 467 24.72 -10.90 -36.10
N LEU A 468 24.04 -11.09 -37.24
CA LEU A 468 22.70 -11.69 -37.27
C LEU A 468 22.68 -13.16 -36.85
N ASP A 469 23.75 -13.93 -37.10
CA ASP A 469 23.94 -15.29 -36.58
C ASP A 469 23.99 -15.28 -35.05
N GLY A 470 24.80 -14.38 -34.48
CA GLY A 470 24.89 -14.19 -33.03
C GLY A 470 23.53 -13.87 -32.40
N LEU A 471 22.75 -12.99 -33.04
CA LEU A 471 21.37 -12.72 -32.64
C LEU A 471 20.47 -13.96 -32.76
N GLN A 472 20.56 -14.71 -33.86
CA GLN A 472 19.77 -15.92 -34.07
C GLN A 472 20.04 -16.98 -32.98
N ASN A 473 21.33 -17.23 -32.68
CA ASN A 473 21.75 -18.12 -31.60
C ASN A 473 21.21 -17.65 -30.25
N LEU A 474 21.18 -16.33 -30.01
CA LEU A 474 20.57 -15.78 -28.79
C LEU A 474 19.06 -15.99 -28.79
N LEU A 475 18.35 -15.80 -29.91
CA LEU A 475 16.89 -16.00 -30.01
C LEU A 475 16.49 -17.46 -29.79
N ASP A 476 17.30 -18.40 -30.28
CA ASP A 476 17.03 -19.82 -30.10
C ASP A 476 17.31 -20.30 -28.67
N ASN A 477 18.22 -19.63 -27.94
CA ASN A 477 18.47 -19.87 -26.52
C ASN A 477 17.56 -19.05 -25.57
N SER A 478 17.17 -17.84 -25.96
CA SER A 478 16.36 -16.88 -25.21
C SER A 478 14.92 -16.88 -25.72
N GLY A 479 14.13 -17.83 -25.22
CA GLY A 479 12.73 -18.01 -25.66
C GLY A 479 11.86 -16.75 -25.49
N ARG A 480 12.15 -15.90 -24.49
CA ARG A 480 11.31 -14.72 -24.19
C ARG A 480 11.42 -13.62 -25.25
N LEU A 481 12.62 -13.29 -25.74
CA LEU A 481 12.77 -12.31 -26.82
C LEU A 481 12.12 -12.81 -28.12
N LYS A 482 12.27 -14.11 -28.44
CA LYS A 482 11.62 -14.73 -29.60
C LYS A 482 10.09 -14.70 -29.49
N GLN A 483 9.54 -14.94 -28.30
CA GLN A 483 8.10 -14.83 -28.01
C GLN A 483 7.59 -13.40 -28.20
N VAL A 484 8.29 -12.40 -27.67
CA VAL A 484 7.90 -10.99 -27.78
C VAL A 484 7.96 -10.48 -29.22
N LEU A 485 8.98 -10.88 -29.97
CA LEU A 485 9.09 -10.52 -31.40
C LEU A 485 7.94 -11.08 -32.23
N GLY A 486 7.44 -12.27 -31.88
CA GLY A 486 6.34 -12.92 -32.60
C GLY A 486 6.61 -13.07 -34.10
N HIS A 487 5.54 -13.23 -34.89
CA HIS A 487 5.68 -13.40 -36.34
C HIS A 487 6.23 -12.15 -37.03
N THR A 488 5.73 -10.97 -36.66
CA THR A 488 6.11 -9.69 -37.28
C THR A 488 7.60 -9.38 -37.10
N GLY A 489 8.13 -9.53 -35.88
CA GLY A 489 9.55 -9.31 -35.60
C GLY A 489 10.46 -10.31 -36.32
N LEU A 490 10.06 -11.59 -36.39
CA LEU A 490 10.82 -12.61 -37.12
C LEU A 490 10.85 -12.35 -38.63
N GLN A 491 9.74 -11.94 -39.23
CA GLN A 491 9.74 -11.54 -40.64
C GLN A 491 10.70 -10.37 -40.92
N ARG A 492 10.79 -9.39 -40.01
CA ARG A 492 11.74 -8.27 -40.14
C ARG A 492 13.19 -8.74 -40.03
N LEU A 493 13.47 -9.67 -39.13
CA LEU A 493 14.78 -10.31 -39.03
C LEU A 493 15.17 -11.00 -40.34
N ASP A 494 14.25 -11.73 -40.97
CA ASP A 494 14.52 -12.39 -42.26
C ASP A 494 14.76 -11.39 -43.39
N ARG A 495 14.08 -10.23 -43.38
CA ARG A 495 14.38 -9.13 -44.31
C ARG A 495 15.78 -8.57 -44.10
N MET A 496 16.24 -8.42 -42.86
CA MET A 496 17.61 -7.98 -42.56
C MET A 496 18.64 -9.02 -43.03
N LYS A 497 18.39 -10.31 -42.80
CA LYS A 497 19.23 -11.40 -43.33
C LYS A 497 19.32 -11.35 -44.85
N LYS A 498 18.18 -11.15 -45.53
CA LYS A 498 18.14 -11.01 -46.99
C LYS A 498 18.96 -9.81 -47.47
N LYS A 499 18.80 -8.63 -46.86
CA LYS A 499 19.59 -7.43 -47.20
C LYS A 499 21.10 -7.65 -47.00
N ALA A 500 21.49 -8.32 -45.91
CA ALA A 500 22.89 -8.65 -45.67
C ALA A 500 23.43 -9.67 -46.68
N MET A 501 22.61 -10.66 -47.08
CA MET A 501 22.94 -11.64 -48.12
C MET A 501 23.08 -11.01 -49.52
N GLU A 502 22.22 -10.07 -49.88
CA GLU A 502 22.32 -9.31 -51.14
C GLU A 502 23.64 -8.54 -51.23
N LYS A 503 24.12 -7.98 -50.11
CA LYS A 503 25.44 -7.34 -50.01
C LYS A 503 26.58 -8.34 -50.12
N ALA A 504 26.49 -9.46 -49.40
CA ALA A 504 27.49 -10.54 -49.43
C ALA A 504 27.62 -11.20 -50.82
N THR A 505 26.58 -11.13 -51.65
CA THR A 505 26.58 -11.67 -53.01
C THR A 505 26.76 -10.59 -54.09
N ALA A 506 27.10 -9.35 -53.73
CA ALA A 506 27.11 -8.23 -54.66
C ALA A 506 28.07 -8.43 -55.86
N GLU A 507 29.28 -8.93 -55.62
CA GLU A 507 30.24 -9.19 -56.72
C GLU A 507 29.77 -10.32 -57.64
N TRP A 508 29.17 -11.37 -57.07
CA TRP A 508 28.56 -12.47 -57.81
C TRP A 508 27.37 -11.99 -58.66
N THR A 509 26.57 -11.07 -58.12
CA THR A 509 25.43 -10.45 -58.82
C THR A 509 25.92 -9.57 -59.97
N LYS A 510 26.98 -8.78 -59.76
CA LYS A 510 27.62 -7.98 -60.83
C LYS A 510 28.11 -8.86 -61.97
N MET A 511 28.76 -9.98 -61.64
CA MET A 511 29.24 -10.96 -62.61
C MET A 511 28.09 -11.61 -63.40
N THR A 512 27.04 -12.04 -62.70
CA THR A 512 25.83 -12.61 -63.30
C THR A 512 25.15 -11.61 -64.24
N THR A 513 25.05 -10.34 -63.82
CA THR A 513 24.44 -9.27 -64.62
C THR A 513 25.22 -9.02 -65.91
N LYS A 514 26.56 -8.96 -65.84
CA LYS A 514 27.43 -8.84 -67.02
C LYS A 514 27.22 -10.00 -68.01
N LEU A 515 27.13 -11.24 -67.51
CA LEU A 515 26.85 -12.42 -68.34
C LEU A 515 25.49 -12.34 -69.02
N MET A 516 24.45 -11.94 -68.28
CA MET A 516 23.09 -11.80 -68.82
C MET A 516 23.01 -10.68 -69.87
N GLN A 517 23.64 -9.53 -69.62
CA GLN A 517 23.71 -8.44 -70.60
C GLN A 517 24.40 -8.89 -71.90
N ALA A 518 25.52 -9.60 -71.78
CA ALA A 518 26.23 -10.16 -72.93
C ALA A 518 25.47 -11.28 -73.64
N SER A 519 24.56 -11.97 -72.95
CA SER A 519 23.68 -12.99 -73.50
C SER A 519 22.50 -12.42 -74.30
N THR A 520 22.20 -11.12 -74.14
CA THR A 520 21.12 -10.44 -74.86
C THR A 520 21.49 -10.30 -76.34
N ARG A 521 20.69 -10.87 -77.23
CA ARG A 521 20.87 -10.80 -78.69
C ARG A 521 20.08 -9.64 -79.28
N GLN A 522 20.65 -8.95 -80.28
CA GLN A 522 19.91 -8.10 -81.22
C GLN A 522 19.86 -8.84 -82.57
N GLY A 523 18.74 -9.52 -82.86
CA GLY A 523 18.62 -10.42 -84.01
C GLY A 523 19.43 -11.71 -83.84
N ASP A 524 20.08 -12.17 -84.92
CA ASP A 524 20.94 -13.38 -84.93
C ASP A 524 22.37 -13.13 -84.42
N THR A 525 22.72 -11.87 -84.12
CA THR A 525 24.06 -11.46 -83.70
C THR A 525 24.10 -11.04 -82.22
N PHE A 526 25.20 -11.36 -81.55
CA PHE A 526 25.47 -10.86 -80.21
C PHE A 526 25.78 -9.36 -80.24
N ASN A 527 25.48 -8.68 -79.12
CA ASN A 527 25.81 -7.26 -78.93
C ASN A 527 27.32 -6.97 -78.83
N LEU A 528 28.18 -8.00 -78.76
CA LEU A 528 29.63 -7.88 -78.57
C LEU A 528 30.39 -8.60 -79.68
N THR A 529 31.53 -8.05 -80.11
CA THR A 529 32.42 -8.69 -81.08
C THR A 529 33.14 -9.91 -80.49
N SER A 530 33.63 -10.84 -81.30
CA SER A 530 34.37 -12.03 -80.83
C SER A 530 35.59 -11.71 -79.95
N LYS A 531 36.22 -10.55 -80.16
CA LYS A 531 37.36 -10.08 -79.35
C LYS A 531 36.91 -9.55 -77.98
N GLU A 532 35.79 -8.83 -77.93
CA GLU A 532 35.19 -8.35 -76.68
C GLU A 532 34.59 -9.50 -75.87
N LEU A 533 34.00 -10.49 -76.55
CA LEU A 533 33.46 -11.69 -75.92
C LEU A 533 34.56 -12.56 -75.30
N GLY A 534 35.68 -12.76 -76.00
CA GLY A 534 36.85 -13.45 -75.45
C GLY A 534 37.42 -12.75 -74.20
N LYS A 535 37.52 -11.41 -74.24
CA LYS A 535 37.92 -10.61 -73.07
C LYS A 535 36.94 -10.74 -71.90
N LEU A 536 35.62 -10.74 -72.17
CA LEU A 536 34.60 -10.91 -71.15
C LEU A 536 34.69 -12.27 -70.45
N ILE A 537 34.95 -13.34 -71.22
CA ILE A 537 35.11 -14.70 -70.67
C ILE A 537 36.39 -14.80 -69.83
N ASP A 538 37.50 -14.20 -70.30
CA ASP A 538 38.75 -14.15 -69.52
C ASP A 538 38.57 -13.34 -68.23
N GLU A 539 37.88 -12.19 -68.29
CA GLU A 539 37.53 -11.38 -67.12
C GLU A 539 36.61 -12.13 -66.16
N PHE A 540 35.61 -12.85 -66.69
CA PHE A 540 34.74 -13.73 -65.90
C PHE A 540 35.54 -14.80 -65.16
N ASN A 541 36.39 -15.55 -65.88
CA ASN A 541 37.20 -16.62 -65.28
C ASN A 541 38.12 -16.08 -64.18
N LYS A 542 38.75 -14.92 -64.42
CA LYS A 542 39.61 -14.24 -63.45
C LYS A 542 38.82 -13.82 -62.21
N ASN A 543 37.73 -13.08 -62.39
CA ASN A 543 36.91 -12.59 -61.28
C ASN A 543 36.26 -13.76 -60.51
N PHE A 544 35.83 -14.82 -61.19
CA PHE A 544 35.30 -16.02 -60.56
C PHE A 544 36.34 -16.69 -59.66
N GLU A 545 37.57 -16.88 -60.14
CA GLU A 545 38.64 -17.51 -59.35
C GLU A 545 39.10 -16.64 -58.19
N GLU A 546 39.20 -15.33 -58.40
CA GLU A 546 39.52 -14.38 -57.34
C GLU A 546 38.46 -14.40 -56.23
N ASN A 547 37.18 -14.36 -56.60
CA ASN A 547 36.08 -14.35 -55.64
C ASN A 547 35.91 -15.71 -54.96
N PHE A 548 36.08 -16.80 -55.70
CA PHE A 548 36.11 -18.16 -55.16
C PHE A 548 37.20 -18.30 -54.09
N LYS A 549 38.43 -17.84 -54.37
CA LYS A 549 39.54 -17.87 -53.41
C LYS A 549 39.27 -16.99 -52.19
N LYS A 550 38.81 -15.75 -52.39
CA LYS A 550 38.44 -14.85 -51.29
C LYS A 550 37.45 -15.54 -50.36
N MET A 551 36.37 -16.08 -50.91
CA MET A 551 35.32 -16.77 -50.16
C MET A 551 35.80 -18.04 -49.44
N GLN A 552 36.71 -18.81 -50.05
CA GLN A 552 37.29 -19.99 -49.43
C GLN A 552 38.14 -19.65 -48.19
N HIS A 553 38.80 -18.48 -48.20
CA HIS A 553 39.61 -18.01 -47.08
C HIS A 553 38.78 -17.36 -45.95
N LYS A 554 37.53 -16.96 -46.23
CA LYS A 554 36.62 -16.42 -45.21
C LYS A 554 36.13 -17.54 -44.31
N LYS A 555 36.34 -17.39 -43.00
CA LYS A 555 35.71 -18.25 -42.01
C LYS A 555 34.25 -17.80 -41.95
N LEU A 556 33.31 -18.62 -42.42
CA LEU A 556 31.86 -18.35 -42.36
C LEU A 556 31.16 -19.40 -41.48
N PRO A 557 30.05 -19.07 -40.80
CA PRO A 557 29.26 -20.08 -40.10
C PRO A 557 28.68 -21.08 -41.10
N ALA A 558 28.61 -22.36 -40.73
CA ALA A 558 28.24 -23.46 -41.64
C ALA A 558 26.85 -23.26 -42.28
N PHE A 559 25.89 -22.72 -41.53
CA PHE A 559 24.55 -22.40 -42.04
C PHE A 559 24.60 -21.35 -43.16
N PHE A 560 25.34 -20.26 -42.95
CA PHE A 560 25.47 -19.18 -43.93
C PHE A 560 26.30 -19.60 -45.14
N LYS A 561 27.34 -20.43 -44.95
CA LYS A 561 28.12 -21.00 -46.04
C LYS A 561 27.24 -21.83 -46.98
N LYS A 562 26.35 -22.66 -46.43
CA LYS A 562 25.36 -23.43 -47.21
C LYS A 562 24.36 -22.52 -47.93
N GLN A 563 23.82 -21.53 -47.25
CA GLN A 563 22.85 -20.59 -47.84
C GLN A 563 23.47 -19.76 -48.97
N LEU A 564 24.66 -19.21 -48.74
CA LEU A 564 25.40 -18.43 -49.74
C LEU A 564 25.73 -19.28 -50.97
N ASN A 565 26.20 -20.52 -50.79
CA ASN A 565 26.44 -21.44 -51.89
C ASN A 565 25.15 -21.67 -52.71
N GLN A 566 24.03 -21.93 -52.04
CA GLN A 566 22.74 -22.10 -52.72
C GLN A 566 22.33 -20.85 -53.51
N ASP A 567 22.50 -19.66 -52.95
CA ASP A 567 22.11 -18.41 -53.60
C ASP A 567 23.03 -18.06 -54.78
N ILE A 568 24.35 -18.24 -54.63
CA ILE A 568 25.32 -18.11 -55.75
C ILE A 568 24.99 -19.12 -56.85
N ASN A 569 24.71 -20.37 -56.51
CA ASN A 569 24.41 -21.41 -57.48
C ASN A 569 23.11 -21.11 -58.24
N LYS A 570 22.03 -20.75 -57.53
CA LYS A 570 20.74 -20.37 -58.12
C LYS A 570 20.82 -19.14 -59.03
N MET A 571 21.74 -18.23 -58.77
CA MET A 571 21.89 -17.01 -59.55
C MET A 571 22.85 -17.22 -60.74
N LEU A 572 24.08 -17.68 -60.47
CA LEU A 572 25.16 -17.68 -61.45
C LEU A 572 25.06 -18.84 -62.46
N VAL A 573 24.68 -20.04 -62.02
CA VAL A 573 24.65 -21.23 -62.90
C VAL A 573 23.60 -21.09 -64.01
N PRO A 574 22.36 -20.62 -63.76
CA PRO A 574 21.41 -20.37 -64.84
C PRO A 574 21.87 -19.30 -65.82
N ALA A 575 22.43 -18.19 -65.34
CA ALA A 575 22.95 -17.13 -66.21
C ALA A 575 24.11 -17.62 -67.09
N TYR A 576 25.04 -18.37 -66.49
CA TYR A 576 26.15 -18.98 -67.22
C TYR A 576 25.67 -20.01 -68.24
N ARG A 577 24.66 -20.83 -67.90
CA ARG A 577 24.05 -21.79 -68.82
C ARG A 577 23.46 -21.10 -70.04
N VAL A 578 22.67 -20.04 -69.84
CA VAL A 578 22.10 -19.27 -70.96
C VAL A 578 23.20 -18.68 -71.84
N PHE A 579 24.22 -18.06 -71.23
CA PHE A 579 25.37 -17.51 -71.96
C PHE A 579 26.12 -18.58 -72.76
N TYR A 580 26.47 -19.70 -72.12
CA TYR A 580 27.23 -20.80 -72.69
C TYR A 580 26.47 -21.50 -73.83
N THR A 581 25.18 -21.80 -73.64
CA THR A 581 24.34 -22.45 -74.65
C THR A 581 24.07 -21.52 -75.84
N ASN A 582 23.79 -20.24 -75.60
CA ASN A 582 23.59 -19.27 -76.68
C ASN A 582 24.85 -19.12 -77.53
N PHE A 583 26.04 -19.22 -76.93
CA PHE A 583 27.30 -19.07 -77.66
C PHE A 583 27.73 -20.35 -78.40
N THR A 584 27.56 -21.52 -77.77
CA THR A 584 27.91 -22.81 -78.40
C THR A 584 26.95 -23.24 -79.50
N SER A 585 25.70 -22.75 -79.48
CA SER A 585 24.70 -23.00 -80.54
C SER A 585 24.86 -22.11 -81.77
N SER A 586 25.36 -20.88 -81.61
CA SER A 586 25.80 -20.06 -82.74
C SER A 586 27.13 -20.62 -83.24
N GLY A 587 27.18 -21.18 -84.46
CA GLY A 587 28.38 -21.79 -85.06
C GLY A 587 29.56 -20.84 -85.32
N SER A 588 29.72 -19.78 -84.54
CA SER A 588 30.62 -18.65 -84.74
C SER A 588 31.82 -18.72 -83.79
N SER A 589 32.95 -19.13 -84.38
CA SER A 589 34.33 -18.91 -83.92
C SER A 589 34.88 -19.86 -82.84
N LYS A 590 35.56 -20.93 -83.31
CA LYS A 590 36.51 -21.76 -82.55
C LYS A 590 37.50 -20.94 -81.70
N SER A 591 37.77 -19.68 -82.10
CA SER A 591 38.67 -18.76 -81.40
C SER A 591 38.16 -18.27 -80.06
N VAL A 592 36.86 -18.32 -79.76
CA VAL A 592 36.30 -17.89 -78.47
C VAL A 592 36.10 -19.07 -77.52
N VAL A 593 35.79 -20.25 -78.07
CA VAL A 593 35.62 -21.50 -77.29
C VAL A 593 36.85 -21.80 -76.42
N LYS A 594 38.05 -21.50 -76.90
CA LYS A 594 39.32 -21.66 -76.15
C LYS A 594 39.41 -20.83 -74.86
N HIS A 595 38.60 -19.77 -74.72
CA HIS A 595 38.58 -18.91 -73.54
C HIS A 595 37.69 -19.49 -72.42
N PHE A 596 36.78 -20.42 -72.73
CA PHE A 596 35.97 -21.07 -71.70
C PHE A 596 36.80 -22.04 -70.86
N LYS A 597 36.96 -21.74 -69.58
CA LYS A 597 37.68 -22.60 -68.61
C LYS A 597 36.79 -23.69 -68.01
N TYR A 598 35.49 -23.44 -67.94
CA TYR A 598 34.50 -24.34 -67.33
C TYR A 598 33.41 -24.67 -68.33
N ASP A 599 32.90 -25.90 -68.27
CA ASP A 599 31.58 -26.23 -68.79
C ASP A 599 30.53 -26.01 -67.68
N ILE A 600 29.25 -26.14 -68.02
CA ILE A 600 28.15 -25.88 -67.07
C ILE A 600 28.26 -26.77 -65.82
N ASN A 601 28.60 -28.06 -66.00
CA ASN A 601 28.73 -29.01 -64.90
C ASN A 601 29.99 -28.75 -64.07
N GLY A 602 31.11 -28.39 -64.69
CA GLY A 602 32.35 -28.03 -64.02
C GLY A 602 32.22 -26.76 -63.18
N LEU A 603 31.50 -25.74 -63.67
CA LEU A 603 31.21 -24.54 -62.88
C LEU A 603 30.33 -24.88 -61.67
N GLN A 604 29.27 -25.66 -61.87
CA GLN A 604 28.36 -26.05 -60.79
C GLN A 604 29.07 -26.89 -59.72
N LYS A 605 29.92 -27.84 -60.13
CA LYS A 605 30.73 -28.64 -59.20
C LYS A 605 31.69 -27.76 -58.40
N LYS A 606 32.36 -26.83 -59.07
CA LYS A 606 33.29 -25.92 -58.39
C LYS A 606 32.58 -25.01 -57.39
N ILE A 607 31.39 -24.48 -57.71
CA ILE A 607 30.59 -23.72 -56.75
C ILE A 607 30.14 -24.61 -55.57
N ALA A 608 29.81 -25.89 -55.81
CA ALA A 608 29.48 -26.81 -54.73
C ALA A 608 30.64 -26.99 -53.73
N ASP A 609 31.89 -26.94 -54.20
CA ASP A 609 33.09 -26.99 -53.36
C ASP A 609 33.28 -25.74 -52.46
N LEU A 610 32.47 -24.68 -52.62
CA LEU A 610 32.38 -23.56 -51.67
C LEU A 610 31.60 -23.88 -50.41
N GLY A 611 30.86 -25.00 -50.35
CA GLY A 611 30.09 -25.47 -49.19
C GLY A 611 30.99 -26.19 -48.19
#